data_AF-A0A2M6WMX0-F1
#
_entry.id   AF-A0A2M6WMX0-F1
#
_cell.length_a   1.000
_cell.length_b   1.000
_cell.length_c   1.000
_cell.angle_alpha   90.00
_cell.angle_beta   90.00
_cell.angle_gamma   90.00
#
_symmetry.space_group_name_H-M   'P 1'
#
loop_
_entity.id
_entity.type
_entity.pdbx_description
1 polymer ?
#
loop_
_entity_poly.entity_id
_entity_poly.type
_entity_poly.pdbx_seq_one_letter_code
_entity_poly.pdbx_strand_id
1 'polypeptide(L)'
;MFNIGFCMIFYAYAFYGVNIFANDYNILILPPCLQNFGQSLPRLNAQQAWLQDTMLQNHRYQRFLRQAVRERELNQLDFVVLQAIASTESNGRHYDKKGRLLRGHRNNSVVGLFQINERLHKKEALFLGHDIYTPEGNISYAVALYQKEGIKPWRSNRKFMNFYADLLAAFS
;
A
#
# COMPACT_ATOMS: atom_id res chain seq x y z
N MET A 1 -7.40 10.16 -49.72
CA MET A 1 -6.35 10.72 -48.84
C MET A 1 -7.03 11.13 -47.54
N PHE A 2 -6.96 10.29 -46.51
CA PHE A 2 -7.57 10.57 -45.21
C PHE A 2 -6.49 10.91 -44.19
N ASN A 3 -6.80 11.94 -43.41
CA ASN A 3 -5.89 12.80 -42.68
C ASN A 3 -5.46 12.14 -41.35
N ILE A 4 -4.17 11.83 -41.21
CA ILE A 4 -3.57 11.11 -40.07
C ILE A 4 -3.54 11.97 -38.79
N GLY A 5 -3.90 13.25 -38.89
CA GLY A 5 -3.78 14.23 -37.79
C GLY A 5 -4.74 14.05 -36.61
N PHE A 6 -5.85 13.31 -36.74
CA PHE A 6 -6.88 13.26 -35.69
C PHE A 6 -6.73 12.10 -34.70
N CYS A 7 -5.92 11.08 -35.01
CA CYS A 7 -5.80 9.87 -34.17
C CYS A 7 -4.80 10.02 -33.00
N MET A 8 -3.93 11.04 -33.01
CA MET A 8 -2.94 11.24 -31.95
C MET A 8 -3.47 12.00 -30.73
N ILE A 9 -4.63 12.66 -30.83
CA ILE A 9 -5.17 13.46 -29.71
C ILE A 9 -5.80 12.58 -28.62
N PHE A 10 -6.31 11.39 -28.96
CA PHE A 10 -6.85 10.45 -27.96
C PHE A 10 -5.77 9.67 -27.20
N TYR A 11 -4.55 9.57 -27.71
CA TYR A 11 -3.46 8.86 -27.04
C TYR A 11 -2.86 9.64 -25.86
N ALA A 12 -3.06 10.96 -25.81
CA ALA A 12 -2.51 11.81 -24.75
C ALA A 12 -3.33 11.80 -23.45
N TYR A 13 -4.62 11.44 -23.49
CA TYR A 13 -5.49 11.48 -22.30
C TYR A 13 -5.58 10.17 -21.50
N ALA A 14 -5.11 9.04 -22.05
CA ALA A 14 -5.12 7.76 -21.32
C ALA A 14 -3.92 7.58 -20.37
N PHE A 15 -2.85 8.38 -20.51
CA PHE A 15 -1.65 8.30 -19.66
C PHE A 15 -1.62 9.31 -18.51
N TYR A 16 -2.52 10.29 -18.49
CA TYR A 16 -2.67 11.23 -17.38
C TYR A 16 -4.05 11.08 -16.73
N GLY A 17 -4.09 10.18 -15.74
CA GLY A 17 -5.09 10.04 -14.68
C GLY A 17 -6.41 10.81 -14.83
N VAL A 18 -7.41 10.14 -15.39
CA VAL A 18 -8.81 10.39 -15.03
C VAL A 18 -9.47 9.04 -14.73
N ASN A 19 -9.77 8.82 -13.45
CA ASN A 19 -10.66 7.75 -13.00
C ASN A 19 -12.04 7.98 -13.63
N ILE A 20 -12.41 7.15 -14.60
CA ILE A 20 -13.81 7.00 -14.99
C ILE A 20 -14.33 5.84 -14.15
N PHE A 21 -15.16 6.16 -13.17
CA PHE A 21 -15.94 5.17 -12.43
C PHE A 21 -16.66 4.25 -13.42
N ALA A 22 -16.49 2.95 -13.27
CA ALA A 22 -17.38 1.97 -13.88
C ALA A 22 -17.69 0.90 -12.84
N ASN A 23 -18.79 1.12 -12.13
CA ASN A 23 -19.51 0.06 -11.44
C ASN A 23 -20.06 -0.93 -12.47
N ASP A 24 -20.04 -2.20 -12.06
CA ASP A 24 -20.99 -3.27 -12.33
C ASP A 24 -21.42 -3.53 -13.79
N TYR A 25 -20.92 -4.66 -14.30
CA TYR A 25 -21.34 -5.42 -15.47
C TYR A 25 -21.55 -4.60 -16.76
N ASN A 26 -20.48 -4.43 -17.54
CA ASN A 26 -20.64 -4.24 -18.98
C ASN A 26 -19.45 -4.81 -19.75
N ILE A 27 -19.76 -5.70 -20.69
CA ILE A 27 -18.84 -6.22 -21.69
C ILE A 27 -18.31 -5.01 -22.47
N LEU A 28 -17.04 -4.68 -22.28
CA LEU A 28 -16.32 -3.71 -23.09
C LEU A 28 -16.26 -4.23 -24.53
N ILE A 29 -17.18 -3.78 -25.38
CA ILE A 29 -17.04 -3.94 -26.83
C ILE A 29 -15.90 -3.00 -27.23
N LEU A 30 -14.68 -3.55 -27.27
CA LEU A 30 -13.52 -2.85 -27.78
C LEU A 30 -13.76 -2.50 -29.26
N PRO A 31 -13.44 -1.27 -29.70
CA PRO A 31 -13.53 -0.92 -31.11
C PRO A 31 -12.62 -1.86 -31.95
N PRO A 32 -12.91 -2.09 -33.24
CA PRO A 32 -12.18 -3.06 -34.06
C PRO A 32 -10.66 -2.86 -34.11
N CYS A 33 -10.17 -1.65 -33.86
CA CYS A 33 -8.74 -1.35 -33.77
C CYS A 33 -8.07 -1.86 -32.47
N LEU A 34 -8.85 -2.11 -31.41
CA LEU A 34 -8.39 -2.66 -30.13
C LEU A 34 -8.58 -4.19 -30.03
N GLN A 35 -9.34 -4.79 -30.94
CA GLN A 35 -9.54 -6.26 -30.98
C GLN A 35 -8.26 -7.00 -31.40
N ASN A 36 -7.30 -6.32 -32.03
CA ASN A 36 -5.98 -6.85 -32.39
C ASN A 36 -4.87 -6.54 -31.37
N PHE A 37 -5.19 -5.94 -30.21
CA PHE A 37 -4.24 -5.84 -29.08
C PHE A 37 -4.09 -7.17 -28.30
N GLY A 38 -4.45 -8.29 -28.91
CA GLY A 38 -4.01 -9.63 -28.52
C GLY A 38 -2.54 -9.91 -28.86
N GLN A 39 -1.70 -8.88 -29.05
CA GLN A 39 -0.28 -9.03 -29.32
C GLN A 39 0.54 -8.71 -28.07
N SER A 40 0.97 -9.80 -27.42
CA SER A 40 2.08 -9.89 -26.48
C SER A 40 2.38 -8.63 -25.68
N LEU A 41 1.85 -8.53 -24.46
CA LEU A 41 2.46 -7.67 -23.45
C LEU A 41 3.97 -7.97 -23.44
N PRO A 42 4.85 -6.96 -23.57
CA PRO A 42 6.28 -7.20 -23.57
C PRO A 42 6.65 -7.95 -22.28
N ARG A 43 7.46 -9.01 -22.39
CA ARG A 43 7.98 -9.70 -21.20
C ARG A 43 8.71 -8.68 -20.34
N LEU A 44 8.08 -8.27 -19.24
CA LEU A 44 8.71 -7.44 -18.23
C LEU A 44 9.98 -8.15 -17.79
N ASN A 45 11.09 -7.43 -17.78
CA ASN A 45 12.28 -7.97 -17.12
C ASN A 45 12.01 -8.07 -15.61
N ALA A 46 12.83 -8.85 -14.89
CA ALA A 46 12.62 -9.10 -13.47
C ALA A 46 12.56 -7.81 -12.63
N GLN A 47 13.28 -6.76 -13.03
CA GLN A 47 13.26 -5.47 -12.36
C GLN A 47 11.95 -4.71 -12.57
N GLN A 48 11.43 -4.69 -13.80
CA GLN A 48 10.16 -4.06 -14.14
C GLN A 48 8.98 -4.78 -13.47
N ALA A 49 9.00 -6.12 -13.46
CA ALA A 49 7.99 -6.92 -12.76
C ALA A 49 7.98 -6.64 -11.26
N TRP A 50 9.16 -6.53 -10.63
CA TRP A 50 9.26 -6.19 -9.20
C TRP A 50 8.80 -4.77 -8.89
N LEU A 51 9.14 -3.80 -9.74
CA LEU A 51 8.67 -2.42 -9.59
C LEU A 51 7.14 -2.35 -9.69
N GLN A 52 6.55 -3.04 -10.67
CA GLN A 52 5.10 -3.07 -10.85
C GLN A 52 4.41 -3.77 -9.68
N ASP A 53 4.93 -4.90 -9.20
CA ASP A 53 4.40 -5.57 -8.00
C ASP A 53 4.52 -4.70 -6.75
N THR A 54 5.66 -4.02 -6.57
CA THR A 54 5.87 -3.10 -5.44
C THR A 54 4.89 -1.93 -5.50
N MET A 55 4.64 -1.36 -6.68
CA MET A 55 3.65 -0.30 -6.86
C MET A 55 2.22 -0.80 -6.57
N LEU A 56 1.87 -2.01 -7.00
CA LEU A 56 0.57 -2.62 -6.73
C LEU A 56 0.38 -2.92 -5.25
N GLN A 57 1.39 -3.49 -4.58
CA GLN A 57 1.38 -3.70 -3.12
C GLN A 57 1.26 -2.36 -2.39
N ASN A 58 1.98 -1.33 -2.85
CA ASN A 58 1.89 0.00 -2.29
C ASN A 58 0.46 0.56 -2.37
N HIS A 59 -0.13 0.52 -3.56
CA HIS A 59 -1.50 0.98 -3.76
C HIS A 59 -2.52 0.18 -2.92
N ARG A 60 -2.36 -1.16 -2.87
CA ARG A 60 -3.24 -2.04 -2.11
C ARG A 60 -3.19 -1.73 -0.61
N TYR A 61 -2.00 -1.66 -0.01
CA TYR A 61 -1.91 -1.38 1.43
C TYR A 61 -2.46 0.01 1.75
N GLN A 62 -2.24 1.01 0.90
CA GLN A 62 -2.73 2.37 1.14
C GLN A 62 -4.26 2.42 1.21
N ARG A 63 -4.92 1.67 0.32
CA ARG A 63 -6.38 1.52 0.32
C ARG A 63 -6.87 0.84 1.59
N PHE A 64 -6.27 -0.29 1.98
CA PHE A 64 -6.64 -1.01 3.20
C PHE A 64 -6.37 -0.21 4.47
N LEU A 65 -5.22 0.47 4.54
CA LEU A 65 -4.86 1.32 5.67
C LEU A 65 -5.89 2.45 5.83
N ARG A 66 -6.26 3.11 4.73
CA ARG A 66 -7.28 4.16 4.75
C ARG A 66 -8.63 3.63 5.25
N GLN A 67 -9.01 2.43 4.83
CA GLN A 67 -10.24 1.78 5.29
C GLN A 67 -10.16 1.48 6.79
N ALA A 68 -9.10 0.83 7.27
CA ALA A 68 -8.93 0.47 8.68
C ALA A 68 -8.89 1.69 9.61
N VAL A 69 -8.27 2.80 9.17
CA VAL A 69 -8.29 4.09 9.90
C VAL A 69 -9.72 4.61 10.03
N ARG A 70 -10.50 4.59 8.94
CA ARG A 70 -11.90 5.05 8.94
C ARG A 70 -12.79 4.20 9.84
N GLU A 71 -12.65 2.88 9.76
CA GLU A 71 -13.42 1.92 10.59
C GLU A 71 -13.17 2.12 12.09
N ARG A 72 -12.01 2.66 12.47
CA ARG A 72 -11.67 2.99 13.86
C ARG A 72 -11.87 4.47 14.21
N GLU A 73 -12.51 5.24 13.33
CA GLU A 73 -12.84 6.66 13.52
C GLU A 73 -11.61 7.55 13.79
N LEU A 74 -10.44 7.13 13.27
CA LEU A 74 -9.22 7.92 13.35
C LEU A 74 -9.21 8.99 12.25
N ASN A 75 -8.50 10.09 12.51
CA ASN A 75 -8.53 11.24 11.63
C ASN A 75 -7.51 11.13 10.48
N GLN A 76 -7.51 12.13 9.59
CA GLN A 76 -6.61 12.16 8.44
C GLN A 76 -5.13 12.32 8.83
N LEU A 77 -4.82 12.92 9.98
CA LEU A 77 -3.45 13.03 10.50
C LEU A 77 -2.95 11.67 10.99
N ASP A 78 -3.80 10.89 11.66
CA ASP A 78 -3.47 9.52 12.09
C ASP A 78 -3.13 8.63 10.90
N PHE A 79 -3.87 8.76 9.79
CA PHE A 79 -3.54 8.09 8.54
C PHE A 79 -2.13 8.44 8.05
N VAL A 80 -1.76 9.73 8.08
CA VAL A 80 -0.42 10.20 7.67
C VAL A 80 0.66 9.62 8.58
N VAL A 81 0.42 9.59 9.89
CA VAL A 81 1.37 9.00 10.87
C VAL A 81 1.53 7.50 10.62
N LEU A 82 0.44 6.75 10.47
CA LEU A 82 0.47 5.31 10.19
C LEU A 82 1.13 4.98 8.85
N GLN A 83 0.90 5.81 7.83
CA GLN A 83 1.58 5.70 6.54
C GLN A 83 3.09 5.89 6.68
N ALA A 84 3.51 6.90 7.46
CA ALA A 84 4.91 7.14 7.74
C ALA A 84 5.56 5.97 8.49
N ILE A 85 4.89 5.41 9.50
CA ILE A 85 5.34 4.21 10.21
C ILE A 85 5.59 3.07 9.21
N ALA A 86 4.59 2.69 8.42
CA ALA A 86 4.73 1.60 7.44
C ALA A 86 5.88 1.87 6.44
N SER A 87 6.02 3.12 5.99
CA SER A 87 7.11 3.51 5.09
C SER A 87 8.48 3.39 5.76
N THR A 88 8.63 3.77 7.02
CA THR A 88 9.93 3.72 7.71
C THR A 88 10.30 2.33 8.21
N GLU A 89 9.30 1.51 8.55
CA GLU A 89 9.50 0.16 9.08
C GLU A 89 9.82 -0.86 7.99
N SER A 90 9.12 -0.80 6.85
CA SER A 90 9.21 -1.83 5.82
C SER A 90 9.41 -1.31 4.40
N ASN A 91 9.36 0.01 4.20
CA ASN A 91 9.13 0.65 2.90
C ASN A 91 7.81 0.20 2.26
N GLY A 92 6.76 0.00 3.07
CA GLY A 92 5.43 -0.39 2.57
C GLY A 92 5.35 -1.82 2.03
N ARG A 93 6.25 -2.72 2.46
CA ARG A 93 6.29 -4.11 1.98
C ARG A 93 5.89 -5.08 3.08
N HIS A 94 5.01 -6.02 2.75
CA HIS A 94 4.69 -7.13 3.65
C HIS A 94 5.59 -8.35 3.40
N TYR A 95 6.03 -8.53 2.15
CA TYR A 95 6.85 -9.66 1.71
C TYR A 95 8.21 -9.20 1.20
N ASP A 96 9.21 -10.08 1.26
CA ASP A 96 10.50 -9.88 0.62
C ASP A 96 10.43 -10.15 -0.89
N LYS A 97 11.54 -9.90 -1.59
CA LYS A 97 11.65 -10.14 -3.04
C LYS A 97 11.47 -11.61 -3.47
N LYS A 98 11.43 -12.54 -2.52
CA LYS A 98 11.19 -13.97 -2.74
C LYS A 98 9.77 -14.38 -2.31
N GLY A 99 8.90 -13.42 -1.98
CA GLY A 99 7.53 -13.68 -1.53
C GLY A 99 7.43 -14.20 -0.09
N ARG A 100 8.52 -14.19 0.68
CA ARG A 100 8.50 -14.62 2.09
C ARG A 100 8.09 -13.47 2.98
N LEU A 101 7.41 -13.76 4.09
CA LEU A 101 7.05 -12.75 5.08
C LEU A 101 8.28 -11.91 5.47
N LEU A 102 8.13 -10.59 5.40
CA LEU A 102 9.18 -9.66 5.78
C LEU A 102 9.42 -9.72 7.29
N ARG A 103 10.67 -9.92 7.68
CA ARG A 103 11.11 -9.96 9.08
C ARG A 103 12.19 -8.92 9.32
N GLY A 104 12.23 -8.38 10.54
CA GLY A 104 13.23 -7.38 10.92
C GLY A 104 14.64 -7.94 10.90
N HIS A 105 15.59 -7.13 10.42
CA HIS A 105 16.98 -7.56 10.24
C HIS A 105 17.68 -7.92 11.56
N ARG A 106 17.43 -7.17 12.63
CA ARG A 106 18.03 -7.39 13.96
C ARG A 106 17.20 -8.29 14.87
N ASN A 107 15.89 -8.29 14.67
CA ASN A 107 14.95 -9.07 15.47
C ASN A 107 13.96 -9.77 14.53
N ASN A 108 14.13 -11.07 14.35
CA ASN A 108 13.28 -11.85 13.46
C ASN A 108 11.83 -11.96 13.95
N SER A 109 11.53 -11.54 15.19
CA SER A 109 10.18 -11.54 15.74
C SER A 109 9.34 -10.33 15.37
N VAL A 110 9.90 -9.30 14.72
CA VAL A 110 9.08 -8.23 14.12
C VAL A 110 8.71 -8.58 12.68
N VAL A 111 7.43 -8.46 12.32
CA VAL A 111 6.90 -8.99 11.06
C VAL A 111 6.04 -8.01 10.25
N GLY A 112 6.12 -8.15 8.93
CA GLY A 112 5.20 -7.51 7.98
C GLY A 112 5.39 -6.00 7.81
N LEU A 113 4.31 -5.33 7.38
CA LEU A 113 4.28 -3.93 6.98
C LEU A 113 4.66 -2.97 8.13
N PHE A 114 4.10 -3.22 9.30
CA PHE A 114 4.27 -2.39 10.50
C PHE A 114 5.33 -2.93 11.46
N GLN A 115 6.08 -3.97 11.05
CA GLN A 115 7.12 -4.62 11.86
C GLN A 115 6.63 -4.93 13.29
N ILE A 116 5.48 -5.60 13.39
CA ILE A 116 4.81 -5.89 14.66
C ILE A 116 5.54 -7.03 15.36
N ASN A 117 5.84 -6.88 16.65
CA ASN A 117 6.51 -7.91 17.44
C ASN A 117 5.55 -9.08 17.74
N GLU A 118 5.73 -10.20 17.04
CA GLU A 118 4.88 -11.40 17.15
C GLU A 118 4.91 -12.03 18.54
N ARG A 119 5.98 -11.85 19.33
CA ARG A 119 6.06 -12.39 20.70
C ARG A 119 5.17 -11.64 21.68
N LEU A 120 5.02 -10.33 21.47
CA LEU A 120 4.25 -9.45 22.35
C LEU A 120 2.78 -9.38 21.91
N HIS A 121 2.55 -9.30 20.61
CA HIS A 121 1.27 -8.84 20.08
C HIS A 121 0.43 -9.94 19.41
N LYS A 122 1.00 -11.10 19.08
CA LYS A 122 0.27 -12.16 18.36
C LYS A 122 -0.99 -12.62 19.09
N LYS A 123 -0.92 -12.80 20.42
CA LYS A 123 -2.07 -13.26 21.21
C LYS A 123 -3.22 -12.25 21.18
N GLU A 124 -2.91 -10.98 21.36
CA GLU A 124 -3.91 -9.90 21.31
C GLU A 124 -4.46 -9.71 19.91
N ALA A 125 -3.61 -9.76 18.87
CA ALA A 125 -4.05 -9.66 17.49
C ALA A 125 -5.05 -10.76 17.13
N LEU A 126 -4.75 -12.02 17.49
CA LEU A 126 -5.66 -13.14 17.26
C LEU A 126 -6.97 -12.99 18.04
N PHE A 127 -6.92 -12.49 19.28
CA PHE A 127 -8.12 -12.21 20.07
C PHE A 127 -9.02 -11.17 19.39
N LEU A 128 -8.44 -10.17 18.72
CA LEU A 128 -9.15 -9.17 17.92
C LEU A 128 -9.51 -9.66 16.50
N GLY A 129 -9.25 -10.93 16.17
CA GLY A 129 -9.56 -11.49 14.85
C GLY A 129 -8.60 -11.07 13.74
N HIS A 130 -7.36 -10.70 14.07
CA HIS A 130 -6.35 -10.27 13.12
C HIS A 130 -5.17 -11.25 13.05
N ASP A 131 -4.86 -11.72 11.83
CA ASP A 131 -3.63 -12.48 11.58
C ASP A 131 -2.50 -11.56 11.09
N ILE A 132 -1.55 -11.26 11.98
CA ILE A 132 -0.42 -10.35 11.70
C ILE A 132 0.55 -10.86 10.62
N TYR A 133 0.43 -12.11 10.18
CA TYR A 133 1.21 -12.69 9.08
C TYR A 133 0.57 -12.48 7.70
N THR A 134 -0.64 -11.92 7.67
CA THR A 134 -1.30 -11.46 6.45
C THR A 134 -1.14 -9.93 6.31
N PRO A 135 -1.14 -9.36 5.10
CA PRO A 135 -1.09 -7.92 4.91
C PRO A 135 -2.25 -7.20 5.61
N GLU A 136 -3.48 -7.70 5.42
CA GLU A 136 -4.70 -7.13 5.98
C GLU A 136 -4.72 -7.20 7.51
N GLY A 137 -4.41 -8.36 8.10
CA GLY A 137 -4.38 -8.50 9.56
C GLY A 137 -3.25 -7.71 10.20
N ASN A 138 -2.10 -7.56 9.53
CA ASN A 138 -1.01 -6.70 10.01
C ASN A 138 -1.42 -5.22 10.01
N ILE A 139 -2.10 -4.75 8.96
CA ILE A 139 -2.65 -3.39 8.90
C ILE A 139 -3.70 -3.19 9.99
N SER A 140 -4.74 -4.02 10.05
CA SER A 140 -5.85 -3.84 10.99
C SER A 140 -5.39 -3.87 12.44
N TYR A 141 -4.45 -4.76 12.78
CA TYR A 141 -3.88 -4.79 14.13
C TYR A 141 -2.97 -3.60 14.40
N ALA A 142 -2.19 -3.12 13.43
CA ALA A 142 -1.38 -1.91 13.62
C ALA A 142 -2.22 -0.67 13.90
N VAL A 143 -3.35 -0.51 13.21
CA VAL A 143 -4.30 0.58 13.50
C VAL A 143 -4.91 0.43 14.89
N ALA A 144 -5.28 -0.81 15.29
CA ALA A 144 -5.78 -1.10 16.63
C ALA A 144 -4.76 -0.73 17.73
N LEU A 145 -3.51 -1.14 17.51
CA LEU A 145 -2.40 -0.89 18.42
C LEU A 145 -2.09 0.61 18.52
N TYR A 146 -2.10 1.33 17.39
CA TYR A 146 -1.92 2.77 17.36
C TYR A 146 -3.05 3.50 18.10
N GLN A 147 -4.31 3.08 17.91
CA GLN A 147 -5.44 3.67 18.63
C GLN A 147 -5.28 3.50 20.16
N LYS A 148 -4.75 2.37 20.60
CA LYS A 148 -4.55 2.05 22.02
C LYS A 148 -3.33 2.73 22.63
N GLU A 149 -2.20 2.76 21.92
CA GLU A 149 -0.88 3.14 22.48
C GLU A 149 -0.25 4.37 21.82
N GLY A 150 -0.89 4.92 20.79
CA GLY A 150 -0.33 5.93 19.91
C GLY A 150 0.93 5.42 19.23
N ILE A 151 1.93 6.29 19.11
CA ILE A 151 3.19 5.97 18.44
C ILE A 151 4.16 5.13 19.27
N LYS A 152 3.85 4.83 20.55
CA LYS A 152 4.80 4.22 21.51
C LYS A 152 5.53 2.98 20.97
N PRO A 153 4.87 2.01 20.31
CA PRO A 153 5.54 0.80 19.80
C PRO A 153 6.63 1.07 18.76
N TRP A 154 6.57 2.20 18.06
CA TRP A 154 7.48 2.55 16.95
C TRP A 154 8.49 3.65 17.30
N ARG A 155 8.50 4.16 18.54
CA ARG A 155 9.39 5.26 18.96
C ARG A 155 10.89 4.96 18.86
N SER A 156 11.27 3.68 18.82
CA SER A 156 12.67 3.28 18.66
C SER A 156 13.22 3.56 17.25
N ASN A 157 12.34 3.78 16.27
CA ASN A 157 12.73 4.12 14.91
C ASN A 157 13.02 5.62 14.78
N ARG A 158 14.31 5.97 14.76
CA ARG A 158 14.77 7.36 14.66
C ARG A 158 14.26 8.09 13.41
N LYS A 159 14.18 7.39 12.27
CA LYS A 159 13.70 7.99 11.02
C LYS A 159 12.24 8.42 11.14
N PHE A 160 11.41 7.56 11.73
CA PHE A 160 10.02 7.88 12.03
C PHE A 160 9.92 9.02 13.04
N MET A 161 10.71 9.00 14.11
CA MET A 161 10.66 10.06 15.13
C MET A 161 11.05 11.44 14.59
N ASN A 162 12.01 11.53 13.67
CA ASN A 162 12.34 12.79 13.01
C ASN A 162 11.15 13.30 12.19
N PHE A 163 10.55 12.44 11.35
CA PHE A 163 9.35 12.79 10.59
C PHE A 163 8.21 13.26 11.51
N TYR A 164 7.99 12.56 12.63
CA TYR A 164 6.94 12.89 13.58
C TYR A 164 7.20 14.23 14.27
N ALA A 165 8.45 14.56 14.59
CA ALA A 165 8.81 15.87 15.14
C ALA A 165 8.56 17.01 14.13
N ASP A 166 8.94 16.81 12.87
CA ASP A 166 8.69 17.79 11.79
C ASP A 166 7.18 17.99 11.57
N LEU A 167 6.41 16.91 11.62
CA LEU A 167 4.95 16.94 11.52
C LEU A 167 4.36 17.77 12.66
N LEU A 168 4.76 17.55 13.91
CA LEU A 168 4.28 18.31 15.04
C LEU A 168 4.63 19.81 14.93
N ALA A 169 5.84 20.14 14.49
CA ALA A 169 6.27 21.51 14.29
C ALA A 169 5.48 22.25 13.18
N ALA A 170 4.93 21.53 12.21
CA ALA A 170 4.10 22.10 11.16
C ALA A 170 2.66 22.41 11.61
N PHE A 171 2.20 21.84 12.72
CA PHE A 171 0.84 22.00 13.27
C PHE A 171 0.80 22.70 14.64
N SER A 172 1.96 23.17 15.14
CA SER A 172 2.12 23.98 16.36
C SER A 172 2.14 25.46 16.04
#